data_AF-A0A929DK02-F1
#
_entry.id   AF-A0A929DK02-F1
#
_cell.length_a   1.000
_cell.length_b   1.000
_cell.length_c   1.000
_cell.angle_alpha   90.00
_cell.angle_beta   90.00
_cell.angle_gamma   90.00
#
_symmetry.space_group_name_H-M   'P 1'
#
loop_
_entity.id
_entity.type
_entity.pdbx_description
1 polymer ?
#
loop_
_entity_poly.entity_id
_entity_poly.type
_entity_poly.pdbx_seq_one_letter_code
_entity_poly.pdbx_strand_id
1 'polypeptide(L)'
;MWQGCLNILLGLWLIISGLITALQGPANMVIVGVLAIFIGFFLVRKWEGVAIGILGIWVLICGFITGFITTHNLLVTGIVISLISMINIFHAHKQHKAIERTT
;
A
#
# COMPACT_ATOMS: atom_id res chain seq x y z
N MET A 1 1.97 -14.39 -2.59
CA MET A 1 0.50 -14.18 -2.67
C MET A 1 -0.02 -13.43 -1.46
N TRP A 2 0.24 -13.90 -0.23
CA TRP A 2 -0.21 -13.24 1.02
C TRP A 2 0.24 -11.77 1.17
N GLN A 3 1.48 -11.46 0.80
CA GLN A 3 2.04 -10.09 0.84
C GLN A 3 1.27 -9.10 -0.04
N GLY A 4 0.88 -9.52 -1.26
CA GLY A 4 0.06 -8.70 -2.16
C GLY A 4 -1.34 -8.47 -1.59
N CYS A 5 -1.90 -9.46 -0.90
CA CYS A 5 -3.20 -9.33 -0.24
C CYS A 5 -3.16 -8.31 0.90
N LEU A 6 -2.09 -8.32 1.72
CA LEU A 6 -1.87 -7.32 2.78
C LEU A 6 -1.73 -5.90 2.21
N ASN A 7 -1.04 -5.74 1.07
CA ASN A 7 -0.91 -4.44 0.44
C ASN A 7 -2.22 -3.94 -0.19
N ILE A 8 -3.05 -4.82 -0.75
CA ILE A 8 -4.41 -4.47 -1.18
C ILE A 8 -5.25 -4.02 0.01
N LEU A 9 -5.17 -4.72 1.14
CA LEU A 9 -5.90 -4.35 2.35
C LEU A 9 -5.47 -2.96 2.85
N LEU A 10 -4.17 -2.67 2.84
CA LEU A 10 -3.62 -1.35 3.15
C LEU A 10 -4.10 -0.26 2.19
N GLY A 11 -4.08 -0.54 0.88
CA GLY A 11 -4.58 0.39 -0.14
C GLY A 11 -6.07 0.68 0.05
N LEU A 12 -6.87 -0.34 0.32
CA LEU A 12 -8.29 -0.21 0.60
C LEU A 12 -8.55 0.58 1.89
N TRP A 13 -7.75 0.35 2.94
CA TRP A 13 -7.83 1.11 4.18
C TRP A 13 -7.58 2.61 3.97
N LEU A 14 -6.61 2.96 3.13
CA LEU A 14 -6.33 4.36 2.78
C LEU A 14 -7.48 4.99 1.98
N ILE A 15 -8.11 4.24 1.07
CA ILE A 15 -9.30 4.69 0.35
C ILE A 15 -10.45 4.98 1.32
N ILE A 16 -10.72 4.04 2.25
CA ILE A 16 -11.77 4.20 3.28
C ILE A 16 -11.44 5.40 4.19
N SER A 17 -10.18 5.57 4.60
CA SER A 17 -9.74 6.70 5.41
C SER A 17 -9.81 8.04 4.66
N GLY A 18 -9.69 8.03 3.33
CA GLY A 18 -9.93 9.20 2.48
C GLY A 18 -11.40 9.60 2.45
N LEU A 19 -12.31 8.62 2.39
CA LEU A 19 -13.76 8.83 2.34
C LEU A 19 -14.37 9.22 3.70
N ILE A 20 -13.84 8.67 4.80
CA ILE A 20 -14.34 8.92 6.15
C ILE A 20 -13.41 9.88 6.87
N THR A 21 -13.80 11.16 6.98
CA THR A 21 -13.02 12.22 7.63
C THR A 21 -12.73 11.94 9.11
N ALA A 22 -13.60 11.21 9.81
CA ALA A 22 -13.35 10.77 11.19
C ALA A 22 -12.11 9.86 11.34
N LEU A 23 -11.69 9.19 10.25
CA LEU A 23 -10.49 8.34 10.23
C LEU A 23 -9.23 9.11 9.80
N GLN A 24 -9.33 10.39 9.46
CA GLN A 24 -8.20 11.24 9.04
C GLN A 24 -7.33 11.73 10.21
N GLY A 25 -7.38 11.03 11.34
CA GLY A 25 -6.56 11.35 12.51
C GLY A 25 -5.07 11.17 12.22
N PRO A 26 -4.20 12.10 12.66
CA PRO A 26 -2.76 12.01 12.44
C PRO A 26 -2.16 10.71 12.98
N ALA A 27 -2.62 10.24 14.15
CA ALA A 27 -2.22 8.95 14.72
C ALA A 27 -2.55 7.75 13.82
N ASN A 28 -3.72 7.75 13.16
CA ASN A 28 -4.10 6.68 12.23
C ASN A 28 -3.16 6.66 11.01
N MET A 29 -2.86 7.85 10.46
CA MET A 29 -1.96 7.97 9.31
C MET A 29 -0.53 7.53 9.63
N VAL A 30 -0.03 7.85 10.83
CA VAL A 30 1.29 7.36 11.27
C VAL A 30 1.31 5.83 11.33
N ILE A 31 0.30 5.20 11.96
CA ILE A 31 0.22 3.73 12.07
C ILE A 31 0.18 3.07 10.69
N VAL A 32 -0.69 3.56 9.80
CA VAL A 32 -0.84 3.05 8.44
C VAL A 32 0.44 3.24 7.63
N GLY A 33 1.10 4.40 7.77
CA GLY A 33 2.38 4.70 7.13
C GLY A 33 3.47 3.73 7.57
N VAL A 34 3.62 3.48 8.88
CA VAL A 34 4.60 2.51 9.41
C VAL A 34 4.32 1.10 8.87
N LEU A 35 3.06 0.66 8.86
CA LEU A 35 2.67 -0.65 8.33
C LEU A 35 3.00 -0.78 6.85
N ALA A 36 2.72 0.25 6.05
CA ALA A 36 3.02 0.27 4.62
C ALA A 36 4.53 0.26 4.35
N ILE A 37 5.34 0.97 5.14
CA ILE A 37 6.81 0.92 5.06
C ILE A 37 7.31 -0.48 5.37
N PHE A 38 6.82 -1.08 6.47
CA PHE A 38 7.25 -2.40 6.90
C PHE A 38 6.92 -3.46 5.86
N ILE A 39 5.69 -3.48 5.35
CA ILE A 39 5.27 -4.48 4.37
C ILE A 39 5.90 -4.21 2.99
N GLY A 40 6.00 -2.94 2.59
CA GLY A 40 6.60 -2.53 1.32
C GLY A 40 8.08 -2.89 1.23
N PHE A 41 8.91 -2.37 2.13
CA PHE A 41 10.36 -2.57 2.05
C PHE A 41 10.83 -3.94 2.55
N PHE A 42 10.27 -4.46 3.64
CA PHE A 42 10.80 -5.67 4.28
C PHE A 42 10.19 -6.96 3.72
N LEU A 43 8.91 -6.96 3.36
CA LEU A 43 8.27 -8.18 2.85
C LEU A 43 8.36 -8.31 1.32
N VAL A 44 8.28 -7.21 0.57
CA VAL A 44 8.26 -7.25 -0.91
C VAL A 44 9.58 -6.75 -1.49
N ARG A 45 10.52 -7.66 -1.75
CA ARG A 45 11.85 -7.35 -2.35
C ARG A 45 11.83 -7.01 -3.85
N LYS A 46 10.68 -6.61 -4.40
CA LYS A 46 10.52 -6.21 -5.82
C LYS A 46 10.33 -4.70 -5.92
N TRP A 47 10.43 -4.17 -7.13
CA TRP A 47 10.16 -2.75 -7.40
C TRP A 47 8.77 -2.30 -6.90
N GLU A 48 7.79 -3.20 -6.93
CA GLU A 48 6.43 -3.00 -6.40
C GLU A 48 6.46 -2.69 -4.89
N GLY A 49 7.28 -3.41 -4.13
CA GLY A 49 7.43 -3.21 -2.69
C GLY A 49 8.13 -1.91 -2.35
N VAL A 50 9.16 -1.55 -3.13
CA VAL A 50 9.86 -0.26 -2.99
C VAL A 50 8.88 0.89 -3.23
N ALA A 51 8.04 0.82 -4.27
CA ALA A 51 7.03 1.84 -4.55
C ALA A 51 6.00 1.96 -3.40
N ILE A 52 5.52 0.84 -2.88
CA ILE A 52 4.59 0.82 -1.73
C ILE A 52 5.27 1.37 -0.47
N GLY A 53 6.54 1.04 -0.24
CA GLY A 53 7.33 1.56 0.87
C GLY A 53 7.51 3.08 0.80
N ILE A 54 7.81 3.62 -0.39
CA ILE A 54 7.90 5.07 -0.61
C ILE A 54 6.55 5.75 -0.35
N LEU A 55 5.45 5.16 -0.82
CA LEU A 55 4.10 5.67 -0.53
C LEU A 55 3.75 5.55 0.96
N GLY A 56 4.26 4.54 1.65
CA GLY A 56 4.17 4.42 3.11
C GLY A 56 4.90 5.55 3.84
N ILE A 57 6.10 5.92 3.38
CA ILE A 57 6.83 7.10 3.90
C ILE A 57 6.01 8.37 3.68
N TRP A 58 5.41 8.53 2.50
CA TRP A 58 4.55 9.66 2.20
C TRP A 58 3.36 9.75 3.17
N VAL A 59 2.63 8.65 3.39
CA VAL A 59 1.51 8.58 4.35
C VAL A 59 1.98 8.89 5.78
N LEU A 60 3.16 8.41 6.16
CA LEU A 60 3.74 8.71 7.46
C LEU A 60 4.00 10.21 7.64
N ILE A 61 4.56 10.87 6.61
CA ILE A 61 4.79 12.33 6.61
C ILE A 61 3.45 13.08 6.74
N CYS A 62 2.39 12.64 6.06
CA CYS A 62 1.06 13.21 6.21
C CYS A 62 0.54 13.07 7.66
N GLY A 63 0.88 12.00 8.37
CA GLY A 63 0.52 11.82 9.78
C GLY A 63 1.21 12.81 10.72
N PHE A 64 2.41 13.29 10.39
CA PHE A 64 3.13 14.30 11.17
C PHE A 64 2.74 15.73 10.79
N ILE A 65 2.41 15.96 9.52
CA ILE A 65 2.06 17.28 9.00
C ILE A 65 0.59 17.24 8.59
N THR A 66 -0.29 17.64 9.51
CA THR A 66 -1.75 17.60 9.34
C THR A 66 -2.26 18.41 8.15
N GLY A 67 -1.51 19.43 7.71
CA GLY A 67 -1.81 20.22 6.50
C GLY A 67 -1.79 19.41 5.19
N PHE A 68 -1.17 18.22 5.19
CA PHE A 68 -1.17 17.32 4.02
C PHE A 68 -2.22 16.22 4.09
N ILE A 69 -2.96 16.10 5.20
CA ILE A 69 -4.07 15.14 5.35
C ILE A 69 -5.29 15.69 4.60
N THR A 70 -5.29 15.49 3.29
CA THR A 70 -6.41 15.82 2.42
C THR A 70 -7.02 14.54 1.86
N THR A 71 -8.34 14.51 1.72
CA THR A 71 -9.08 13.38 1.13
C THR A 71 -8.50 12.95 -0.21
N HIS A 72 -8.10 13.90 -1.06
CA HIS A 72 -7.48 13.62 -2.36
C HIS A 72 -6.15 12.89 -2.22
N ASN A 73 -5.26 13.34 -1.34
CA ASN A 73 -3.95 12.69 -1.13
C ASN A 73 -4.11 11.24 -0.68
N LEU A 74 -5.05 10.98 0.24
CA LEU A 74 -5.31 9.65 0.77
C LEU A 74 -5.92 8.72 -0.28
N LEU A 75 -6.90 9.21 -1.04
CA LEU A 75 -7.53 8.47 -2.12
C LEU A 75 -6.53 8.10 -3.22
N VAL A 76 -5.76 9.08 -3.71
CA VAL A 76 -4.74 8.84 -4.75
C VAL A 76 -3.72 7.83 -4.26
N THR A 77 -3.21 7.99 -3.04
CA THR A 77 -2.22 7.07 -2.47
C THR A 77 -2.78 5.65 -2.31
N GLY A 78 -4.02 5.53 -1.80
CA GLY A 78 -4.69 4.23 -1.65
C GLY A 78 -4.98 3.54 -2.98
N ILE A 79 -5.40 4.28 -4.00
CA ILE A 79 -5.63 3.76 -5.35
C ILE A 79 -4.32 3.26 -5.96
N VAL A 80 -3.25 4.05 -5.89
CA VAL A 80 -1.94 3.68 -6.45
C VAL A 80 -1.39 2.42 -5.76
N ILE A 81 -1.46 2.34 -4.43
CA ILE A 81 -1.02 1.13 -3.68
C ILE A 81 -1.83 -0.10 -4.09
N SER A 82 -3.15 0.06 -4.29
CA SER A 82 -4.03 -1.04 -4.70
C SER A 82 -3.68 -1.56 -6.10
N LEU A 83 -3.44 -0.65 -7.06
CA LEU A 83 -3.05 -1.01 -8.43
C LEU A 83 -1.68 -1.71 -8.48
N ILE A 84 -0.67 -1.18 -7.78
CA ILE A 84 0.67 -1.79 -7.70
C ILE A 84 0.58 -3.19 -7.10
N SER A 85 -0.26 -3.37 -6.07
CA SER A 85 -0.45 -4.67 -5.44
C SER A 85 -1.12 -5.68 -6.35
N MET A 86 -2.09 -5.24 -7.15
CA MET A 86 -2.75 -6.08 -8.14
C MET A 86 -1.76 -6.59 -9.20
N ILE A 87 -0.84 -5.73 -9.65
CA ILE A 87 0.24 -6.08 -10.57
C ILE A 87 1.16 -7.15 -9.96
N ASN A 88 1.56 -6.99 -8.69
CA ASN A 88 2.40 -7.96 -7.99
C ASN A 88 1.73 -9.35 -7.91
N ILE A 89 0.42 -9.40 -7.61
CA ILE A 89 -0.33 -10.65 -7.59
C ILE A 89 -0.36 -11.29 -8.99
N PHE A 90 -0.58 -10.50 -10.03
CA PHE A 90 -0.60 -11.00 -11.41
C PHE A 90 0.77 -11.57 -11.83
N HIS A 91 1.85 -10.89 -11.48
CA HIS A 91 3.21 -11.40 -11.68
C HIS A 91 3.46 -12.70 -10.91
N ALA A 92 3.03 -12.79 -9.66
CA ALA A 92 3.17 -14.02 -8.86
C ALA A 92 2.40 -15.19 -9.49
N HIS A 93 1.20 -14.95 -10.00
CA HIS A 93 0.39 -15.97 -10.66
C HIS A 93 1.01 -16.44 -11.99
N LYS A 94 1.59 -15.52 -12.79
CA LYS A 94 2.27 -15.87 -14.04
C LYS A 94 3.49 -16.77 -13.81
N GLN A 95 4.23 -16.55 -12.73
CA GLN A 95 5.39 -17.37 -12.35
C GLN A 95 4.98 -18.80 -11.98
N HIS A 96 3.89 -18.97 -11.23
CA HIS A 96 3.39 -20.30 -10.86
C HIS A 96 3.04 -21.15 -12.08
N LYS A 97 2.30 -20.57 -13.04
CA LYS A 97 1.92 -21.27 -14.28
C LYS A 97 3.10 -21.61 -15.19
N ALA A 98 4.21 -20.85 -15.10
CA ALA A 98 5.41 -21.16 -15.87
C ALA A 98 6.12 -22.41 -15.34
N ILE A 99 6.15 -22.58 -14.02
CA ILE A 99 6.78 -23.73 -13.35
C ILE A 99 6.04 -25.03 -13.69
N GLU A 100 4.70 -25.02 -13.61
CA GLU A 100 3.86 -26.19 -13.94
C GLU A 100 4.01 -26.69 -15.39
N ARG A 101 4.42 -25.82 -16.32
CA ARG A 101 4.65 -26.21 -17.72
C ARG A 101 6.01 -26.86 -17.95
N THR A 102 6.93 -26.76 -16.98
CA THR A 102 8.31 -27.27 -17.10
C THR A 102 8.54 -28.57 -16.31
N THR A 103 7.56 -29.00 -15.53
CA THR A 103 7.53 -30.26 -14.76
C THR A 103 6.60 -31.25 -15.41
#